data_AF-A0A7V2LC09-F1
#
_entry.id   AF-A0A7V2LC09-F1
#
_cell.length_a   1.000
_cell.length_b   1.000
_cell.length_c   1.000
_cell.angle_alpha   90.00
_cell.angle_beta   90.00
_cell.angle_gamma   90.00
#
_symmetry.space_group_name_H-M   'P 1'
#
loop_
_entity.id
_entity.type
_entity.pdbx_description
1 polymer ?
#
loop_
_entity_poly.entity_id
_entity_poly.type
_entity_poly.pdbx_seq_one_letter_code
_entity_poly.pdbx_strand_id
1 'polypeptide(L)' 'MKLIIQIPCYNEAETLPSTIADLPKQVPGFDVVEILVIDDGSTD' A
#
# COMPACT_ATOMS: atom_id res chain seq x y z
N MET A 1 -7.39 9.33 -14.62
CA MET A 1 -8.03 8.65 -13.47
C MET A 1 -6.97 8.33 -12.41
N LYS A 2 -7.30 8.39 -11.11
CA LYS A 2 -6.37 8.10 -10.00
C LYS A 2 -6.67 6.73 -9.41
N LEU A 3 -5.63 5.91 -9.21
CA LEU A 3 -5.70 4.65 -8.49
C LEU A 3 -5.18 4.84 -7.07
N ILE A 4 -5.93 4.39 -6.08
CA ILE A 4 -5.49 4.33 -4.68
C ILE A 4 -5.46 2.87 -4.27
N ILE A 5 -4.27 2.36 -3.94
CA ILE A 5 -4.09 1.02 -3.38
C ILE A 5 -4.16 1.16 -1.87
N GLN A 6 -5.20 0.59 -1.26
CA GLN A 6 -5.40 0.62 0.18
C GLN A 6 -4.84 -0.65 0.81
N ILE A 7 -4.05 -0.49 1.87
CA ILE A 7 -3.44 -1.60 2.61
C ILE A 7 -3.80 -1.43 4.09
N PRO A 8 -4.82 -2.13 4.60
CA PRO A 8 -4.99 -2.28 6.04
C PRO A 8 -3.83 -3.12 6.60
N CYS A 9 -3.23 -2.67 7.70
CA CYS A 9 -2.11 -3.34 8.35
C CYS A 9 -2.39 -3.53 9.83
N TYR A 10 -2.22 -4.76 10.32
CA TYR A 10 -2.20 -5.10 11.74
C TYR A 10 -1.00 -5.98 12.02
N ASN A 11 -0.01 -5.45 12.72
CA ASN A 11 1.23 -6.14 13.07
C ASN A 11 2.07 -6.69 11.90
N GLU A 12 2.35 -5.84 10.91
CA GLU A 12 3.04 -6.20 9.67
C GLU A 12 4.39 -5.45 9.53
N ALA A 13 5.06 -5.08 10.62
CA ALA A 13 6.27 -4.25 10.58
C ALA A 13 7.40 -4.89 9.73
N GLU A 14 7.53 -6.21 9.75
CA GLU A 14 8.57 -6.96 9.01
C GLU A 14 8.25 -7.14 7.52
N THR A 15 6.97 -7.21 7.18
CA THR A 15 6.46 -7.64 5.86
C THR A 15 6.00 -6.47 5.00
N LEU A 16 5.38 -5.45 5.60
CA LEU A 16 4.84 -4.27 4.92
C LEU A 16 5.85 -3.59 3.98
N PRO A 17 7.15 -3.43 4.33
CA PRO A 17 8.13 -2.84 3.41
C PRO A 17 8.27 -3.63 2.11
N SER A 18 8.30 -4.96 2.18
CA SER A 18 8.36 -5.81 0.99
C SER A 18 7.07 -5.74 0.17
N THR A 19 5.91 -5.75 0.84
CA THR A 19 4.61 -5.58 0.18
C THR A 19 4.54 -4.28 -0.62
N ILE A 20 4.96 -3.15 -0.04
CA ILE A 20 4.98 -1.86 -0.73
C ILE A 20 5.98 -1.86 -1.89
N ALA A 21 7.15 -2.51 -1.72
CA ALA A 21 8.17 -2.58 -2.76
C ALA A 21 7.72 -3.37 -4.00
N ASP A 22 6.87 -4.39 -3.81
CA ASP A 22 6.34 -5.24 -4.88
C ASP A 22 5.18 -4.58 -5.63
N LEU A 23 4.60 -3.49 -5.12
CA LEU A 23 3.49 -2.80 -5.78
C LEU A 23 3.92 -2.03 -7.03
N PRO A 24 3.08 -2.02 -8.08
CA PRO A 24 3.37 -1.28 -9.29
C PRO A 24 3.33 0.23 -9.04
N LYS A 25 4.37 0.93 -9.49
CA LYS A 25 4.43 2.41 -9.43
C LYS A 25 3.59 3.09 -10.50
N GLN A 26 3.21 2.36 -11.55
CA GLN A 26 2.40 2.83 -12.66
C GLN A 26 1.47 1.71 -13.12
N VAL A 27 0.23 2.06 -13.48
CA VAL A 27 -0.76 1.11 -13.99
C VAL A 27 -1.41 1.71 -15.24
N PRO A 28 -1.42 1.00 -16.38
CA PRO A 28 -2.08 1.48 -17.60
C PRO A 28 -3.53 1.87 -17.34
N GLY A 29 -3.95 3.04 -17.83
CA GLY A 29 -5.30 3.58 -17.61
C GLY A 29 -5.43 4.48 -16.37
N PHE A 30 -4.37 4.65 -15.57
CA PHE A 30 -4.33 5.58 -14.45
C PHE A 30 -3.18 6.59 -14.62
N ASP A 31 -3.48 7.85 -14.31
CA ASP A 31 -2.50 8.94 -14.39
C ASP A 31 -1.63 8.99 -13.13
N VAL A 32 -2.16 8.49 -12.01
CA VAL A 32 -1.52 8.53 -10.69
C VAL A 32 -1.83 7.22 -9.96
N VAL A 33 -0.81 6.66 -9.31
CA VAL A 33 -0.93 5.56 -8.35
C VAL A 33 -0.45 6.08 -7.00
N GLU A 34 -1.30 5.98 -5.99
CA GLU A 34 -0.96 6.30 -4.60
C GLU A 34 -1.26 5.10 -3.70
N ILE A 35 -0.49 4.99 -2.62
CA ILE A 35 -0.66 3.95 -1.60
C ILE A 35 -1.19 4.62 -0.34
N LEU A 36 -2.27 4.05 0.22
CA LEU A 36 -2.84 4.46 1.49
C LEU A 36 -2.76 3.29 2.46
N VAL A 37 -1.83 3.37 3.41
CA VAL A 37 -1.73 2.40 4.51
C VAL A 37 -2.68 2.83 5.62
N ILE A 38 -3.49 1.89 6.12
CA ILE A 38 -4.44 2.10 7.19
C ILE A 38 -4.02 1.19 8.33
N ASP A 39 -3.56 1.76 9.44
CA ASP A 39 -3.30 0.97 10.65
C ASP A 39 -4.62 0.49 11.25
N ASP A 40 -4.72 -0.82 11.49
CA ASP A 40 -5.89 -1.52 12.04
C ASP A 40 -5.63 -1.96 13.49
N GLY A 41 -4.89 -1.13 14.23
CA GLY A 41 -4.63 -1.30 15.66
C GLY A 41 -3.32 -2.01 16.00
N SER A 42 -2.28 -1.83 15.18
CA SER A 42 -0.97 -2.46 15.39
C SER A 42 -0.33 -2.05 16.71
N THR A 43 0.56 -2.90 17.20
CA THR A 43 1.29 -2.73 18.47
C THR A 43 2.79 -3.05 18.36
N ASP A 44 3.24 -3.46 17.18
CA ASP A 44 4.63 -3.79 16.84
C ASP A 44 5.34 -2.67 16.06
#